data_AF-F3L365-F1
#
_entry.id   AF-F3L365-F1
#
_cell.length_a   1.000
_cell.length_b   1.000
_cell.length_c   1.000
_cell.angle_alpha   90.00
_cell.angle_beta   90.00
_cell.angle_gamma   90.00
#
_symmetry.space_group_name_H-M   'P 1'
#
loop_
_entity.id
_entity.type
_entity.pdbx_description
1 polymer ?
#
loop_
_entity_poly.entity_id
_entity_poly.type
_entity_poly.pdbx_seq_one_letter_code
_entity_poly.pdbx_strand_id
1 'polypeptide(L)'
;MAFVVGIAGGSCSGKTTLARALTEYYQAKQGVNATLLMQDSYYADLTGMTKAERDRVNFDHPSALDFDLMRDQLALLRAGDTIQCPVYDFAQHQRCVQTEPIHSADIVIVEGTLVLEQSILHPLLDLRVFVHADEALRLARRIERDVEHRGRTQAFAHAQFNETVAPMHNAFVEPSRAHANILIDGSKPTEQALEEVLQHIPPPLQ
;
A
#
# COMPACT_ATOMS: atom_id res chain seq x y z
N MET A 1 -7.27 12.19 -17.78
CA MET A 1 -6.50 11.09 -17.17
C MET A 1 -6.21 11.48 -15.75
N ALA A 2 -6.38 10.57 -14.80
CA ALA A 2 -6.11 10.83 -13.39
C ALA A 2 -4.60 11.03 -13.13
N PHE A 3 -4.27 11.84 -12.12
CA PHE A 3 -2.91 11.91 -11.59
C PHE A 3 -2.72 10.81 -10.54
N VAL A 4 -1.74 9.93 -10.75
CA VAL A 4 -1.55 8.72 -9.96
C VAL A 4 -0.36 8.86 -9.02
N VAL A 5 -0.60 8.71 -7.73
CA VAL A 5 0.42 8.76 -6.68
C VAL A 5 0.66 7.36 -6.12
N GLY A 6 1.85 6.82 -6.35
CA GLY A 6 2.29 5.55 -5.75
C GLY A 6 3.04 5.78 -4.45
N ILE A 7 2.54 5.25 -3.33
CA ILE A 7 3.13 5.41 -2.00
C ILE A 7 3.60 4.05 -1.47
N ALA A 8 4.92 3.85 -1.38
CA ALA A 8 5.53 2.66 -0.82
C ALA A 8 6.31 2.91 0.47
N GLY A 9 6.74 1.83 1.11
CA GLY A 9 7.50 1.85 2.35
C GLY A 9 7.32 0.57 3.15
N GLY A 10 8.22 0.31 4.09
CA GLY A 10 8.14 -0.86 4.95
C GLY A 10 6.84 -0.94 5.76
N SER A 11 6.46 -2.14 6.22
CA SER A 11 5.35 -2.28 7.16
C SER A 11 5.55 -1.35 8.36
N CYS A 12 4.49 -0.65 8.76
CA CYS A 12 4.49 0.34 9.84
C CYS A 12 5.42 1.56 9.63
N SER A 13 5.82 1.87 8.40
CA SER A 13 6.55 3.13 8.10
C SER A 13 5.68 4.38 8.18
N GLY A 14 4.36 4.25 8.01
CA GLY A 14 3.43 5.38 7.93
C GLY A 14 2.78 5.58 6.56
N LYS A 15 3.15 4.78 5.54
CA LYS A 15 2.60 4.86 4.17
C LYS A 15 1.07 4.89 4.08
N THR A 16 0.38 4.01 4.82
CA THR A 16 -1.09 3.90 4.76
C THR A 16 -1.75 5.08 5.48
N THR A 17 -1.14 5.59 6.55
CA THR A 17 -1.59 6.81 7.24
C THR A 17 -1.47 8.02 6.31
N LEU A 18 -0.32 8.18 5.64
CA LEU A 18 -0.10 9.25 4.66
C LEU A 18 -1.05 9.14 3.47
N ALA A 19 -1.25 7.94 2.92
CA ALA A 19 -2.16 7.70 1.80
C ALA A 19 -3.62 8.06 2.14
N ARG A 20 -4.08 7.71 3.33
CA ARG A 20 -5.41 8.09 3.84
C ARG A 20 -5.52 9.60 4.03
N ALA A 21 -4.54 10.23 4.69
CA ALA A 21 -4.53 11.68 4.90
C ALA A 21 -4.55 12.45 3.57
N LEU A 22 -3.82 11.98 2.55
CA LEU A 22 -3.84 12.56 1.20
C LEU A 22 -5.21 12.40 0.53
N THR A 23 -5.83 11.23 0.67
CA THR A 23 -7.17 10.95 0.14
C THR A 23 -8.21 11.87 0.79
N GLU A 24 -8.21 11.95 2.12
CA GLU A 24 -9.11 12.79 2.91
C GLU A 24 -8.92 14.28 2.60
N TYR A 25 -7.67 14.73 2.44
CA TYR A 25 -7.35 16.11 2.06
C TYR A 25 -8.04 16.53 0.74
N TYR A 26 -7.98 15.66 -0.28
CA TYR A 26 -8.61 15.96 -1.57
C TYR A 26 -10.13 15.81 -1.51
N GLN A 27 -10.66 14.80 -0.81
CA GLN A 27 -12.11 14.65 -0.64
C GLN A 27 -12.75 15.81 0.13
N ALA A 28 -12.00 16.49 1.00
CA ALA A 28 -12.43 17.71 1.69
C ALA A 28 -12.36 18.97 0.78
N LYS A 29 -11.62 18.94 -0.33
CA LYS A 29 -11.53 20.05 -1.27
C LYS A 29 -12.68 20.00 -2.28
N GLN A 30 -13.33 21.15 -2.50
CA GLN A 30 -14.35 21.26 -3.55
C GLN A 30 -13.71 21.13 -4.94
N GLY A 31 -14.34 20.34 -5.80
CA GLY A 31 -13.97 20.22 -7.22
C GLY A 31 -12.79 19.28 -7.50
N VAL A 32 -12.33 18.50 -6.53
CA VAL A 32 -11.31 17.45 -6.74
C VAL A 32 -11.76 16.18 -6.05
N ASN A 33 -11.76 15.07 -6.76
CA ASN A 33 -12.00 13.77 -6.16
C ASN A 33 -10.69 13.00 -5.99
N ALA A 34 -10.62 12.18 -4.93
CA ALA A 34 -9.54 11.23 -4.73
C ALA A 34 -10.06 9.84 -4.37
N THR A 35 -9.34 8.82 -4.82
CA THR A 35 -9.61 7.41 -4.50
C THR A 35 -8.34 6.69 -4.06
N LEU A 36 -8.49 5.65 -3.25
CA LEU A 36 -7.38 4.91 -2.64
C LEU A 36 -7.44 3.44 -3.06
N LEU A 37 -6.32 2.93 -3.59
CA LEU A 37 -6.12 1.55 -3.99
C LEU A 37 -5.04 0.89 -3.11
N MET A 38 -5.46 -0.04 -2.25
CA MET A 38 -4.55 -0.71 -1.32
C MET A 38 -4.00 -2.01 -1.94
N GLN A 39 -2.67 -2.16 -1.97
CA GLN A 39 -2.00 -3.39 -2.44
C GLN A 39 -2.48 -4.65 -1.70
N ASP A 40 -2.81 -4.53 -0.41
CA ASP A 40 -3.23 -5.67 0.41
C ASP A 40 -4.58 -6.28 -0.07
N SER A 41 -5.36 -5.58 -0.89
CA SER A 41 -6.54 -6.15 -1.56
C SER A 41 -6.17 -7.17 -2.65
N TYR A 42 -4.94 -7.10 -3.18
CA TYR A 42 -4.47 -7.85 -4.35
C TYR A 42 -3.64 -9.08 -3.98
N TYR A 43 -3.75 -9.60 -2.75
CA TYR A 43 -3.19 -10.93 -2.49
C TYR A 43 -3.77 -11.97 -3.45
N ALA A 44 -2.93 -12.90 -3.88
CA ALA A 44 -3.28 -13.93 -4.85
C ALA A 44 -4.47 -14.76 -4.36
N ASP A 45 -5.28 -15.24 -5.32
CA ASP A 45 -6.34 -16.19 -5.00
C ASP A 45 -5.72 -17.56 -4.70
N LEU A 46 -5.86 -17.99 -3.44
CA LEU A 46 -5.35 -19.26 -2.92
C LEU A 46 -6.46 -20.28 -2.65
N THR A 47 -7.64 -20.14 -3.28
CA THR A 47 -8.81 -21.03 -3.08
C THR A 47 -8.51 -22.52 -3.27
N GLY A 48 -7.51 -22.87 -4.07
CA GLY A 48 -7.05 -24.26 -4.27
C GLY A 48 -6.20 -24.84 -3.12
N MET A 49 -5.76 -24.03 -2.17
CA MET A 49 -4.91 -24.44 -1.05
C MET A 49 -5.74 -24.70 0.21
N THR A 50 -5.32 -25.66 1.02
CA THR A 50 -5.86 -25.85 2.38
C THR A 50 -5.46 -24.68 3.28
N LYS A 51 -6.21 -24.43 4.36
CA LYS A 51 -5.89 -23.36 5.33
C LYS A 51 -4.46 -23.50 5.89
N ALA A 52 -4.03 -24.72 6.21
CA ALA A 52 -2.68 -24.98 6.72
C ALA A 52 -1.58 -24.66 5.69
N GLU A 53 -1.84 -24.83 4.39
CA GLU A 53 -0.91 -24.41 3.34
C GLU A 53 -0.89 -22.90 3.18
N ARG A 54 -2.06 -22.24 3.22
CA ARG A 54 -2.17 -20.77 3.16
C ARG A 54 -1.47 -20.09 4.32
N ASP A 55 -1.53 -20.70 5.51
CA ASP A 55 -0.85 -20.19 6.71
C ASP A 55 0.68 -20.26 6.64
N ARG A 56 1.23 -21.00 5.67
CA ARG A 56 2.67 -21.08 5.41
C ARG A 56 3.13 -20.13 4.31
N VAL A 57 2.21 -19.45 3.62
CA VAL A 57 2.55 -18.48 2.57
C VAL A 57 3.22 -17.27 3.19
N ASN A 58 4.35 -16.87 2.62
CA ASN A 58 5.00 -15.62 2.97
C ASN A 58 4.33 -14.47 2.20
N PHE A 59 3.39 -13.80 2.86
CA PHE A 59 2.63 -12.68 2.29
C PHE A 59 3.46 -11.41 2.08
N ASP A 60 4.68 -11.32 2.61
CA ASP A 60 5.58 -10.21 2.33
C ASP A 60 6.44 -10.43 1.06
N HIS A 61 6.38 -11.63 0.44
CA HIS A 61 7.08 -11.92 -0.81
C HIS A 61 6.28 -11.46 -2.04
N PRO A 62 6.90 -10.90 -3.09
CA PRO A 62 6.18 -10.42 -4.28
C PRO A 62 5.25 -11.44 -4.95
N SER A 63 5.61 -12.73 -4.94
CA SER A 63 4.78 -13.79 -5.53
C SER A 63 3.46 -14.06 -4.80
N ALA A 64 3.24 -13.47 -3.62
CA ALA A 64 1.98 -13.59 -2.89
C ALA A 64 0.89 -12.64 -3.43
N LEU A 65 1.25 -11.75 -4.36
CA LEU A 65 0.38 -10.67 -4.86
C LEU A 65 0.12 -10.82 -6.36
N ASP A 66 -1.07 -10.40 -6.77
CA ASP A 66 -1.57 -10.41 -8.13
C ASP A 66 -1.33 -9.03 -8.77
N PHE A 67 -0.06 -8.72 -9.07
CA PHE A 67 0.32 -7.41 -9.60
C PHE A 67 -0.13 -7.18 -11.05
N ASP A 68 -0.39 -8.24 -11.82
CA ASP A 68 -0.99 -8.11 -13.14
C ASP A 68 -2.42 -7.56 -13.03
N LEU A 69 -3.25 -8.12 -12.14
CA LEU A 69 -4.59 -7.59 -11.87
C LEU A 69 -4.51 -6.15 -11.32
N MET A 70 -3.58 -5.88 -10.41
CA MET A 70 -3.38 -4.55 -9.84
C MET A 70 -3.00 -3.53 -10.92
N ARG A 71 -2.08 -3.87 -11.83
CA ARG A 71 -1.68 -3.04 -12.97
C ARG A 71 -2.87 -2.74 -13.87
N ASP A 72 -3.63 -3.77 -14.24
CA ASP A 72 -4.74 -3.62 -15.18
C ASP A 72 -5.85 -2.74 -14.58
N GLN A 73 -6.16 -2.92 -13.29
CA GLN A 73 -7.14 -2.10 -12.60
C GLN A 73 -6.65 -0.66 -12.35
N LEU A 74 -5.36 -0.47 -12.04
CA LEU A 74 -4.79 0.87 -11.92
C LEU A 74 -4.82 1.61 -13.27
N ALA A 75 -4.58 0.91 -14.39
CA ALA A 75 -4.69 1.49 -15.72
C ALA A 75 -6.13 1.93 -16.05
N LEU A 76 -7.14 1.13 -15.67
CA LEU A 76 -8.56 1.48 -15.81
C LEU A 76 -8.90 2.74 -14.98
N LEU A 77 -8.49 2.78 -13.71
CA LEU A 77 -8.69 3.97 -12.88
C LEU A 77 -8.01 5.21 -13.48
N ARG A 78 -6.78 5.08 -14.00
CA ARG A 78 -6.09 6.19 -14.68
C ARG A 78 -6.85 6.70 -15.92
N ALA A 79 -7.52 5.79 -16.62
CA ALA A 79 -8.30 6.08 -17.83
C ALA A 79 -9.67 6.72 -17.55
N GLY A 80 -10.15 6.71 -16.29
CA GLY A 80 -11.46 7.25 -15.93
C GLY A 80 -12.51 6.19 -15.62
N ASP A 81 -12.16 4.90 -15.67
CA ASP A 81 -13.10 3.80 -15.51
C ASP A 81 -13.29 3.37 -14.05
N THR A 82 -14.43 2.75 -13.76
CA THR A 82 -14.69 2.10 -12.46
C THR A 82 -14.18 0.67 -12.49
N ILE A 83 -13.53 0.24 -11.41
CA ILE A 83 -13.05 -1.15 -11.25
C ILE A 83 -13.89 -1.91 -10.22
N GLN A 84 -13.79 -3.24 -10.26
CA GLN A 84 -14.27 -4.14 -9.21
C GLN A 84 -13.06 -4.62 -8.40
N CYS A 85 -12.73 -3.88 -7.33
CA CYS A 85 -11.58 -4.16 -6.50
C CYS A 85 -11.80 -5.46 -5.70
N PRO A 86 -10.83 -6.39 -5.67
CA PRO A 86 -10.93 -7.58 -4.83
C PRO A 86 -10.99 -7.21 -3.34
N VAL A 87 -11.77 -7.99 -2.57
CA VAL A 87 -11.77 -7.91 -1.11
C VAL A 87 -10.97 -9.08 -0.56
N TYR A 88 -10.03 -8.83 0.35
CA TYR A 88 -9.21 -9.88 0.95
C TYR A 88 -9.61 -10.14 2.41
N ASP A 89 -9.86 -11.41 2.74
CA ASP A 89 -10.13 -11.86 4.10
C ASP A 89 -8.81 -12.27 4.78
N PHE A 90 -8.30 -11.38 5.63
CA PHE A 90 -7.07 -11.61 6.39
C PHE A 90 -7.20 -12.71 7.45
N ALA A 91 -8.39 -13.05 7.92
CA ALA A 91 -8.57 -14.15 8.87
C ALA A 91 -8.48 -15.51 8.16
N GLN A 92 -9.09 -15.59 6.97
CA GLN A 92 -9.11 -16.82 6.17
C GLN A 92 -7.90 -16.98 5.24
N HIS A 93 -7.08 -15.93 5.09
CA HIS A 93 -5.97 -15.84 4.15
C HIS A 93 -6.42 -16.17 2.72
N GLN A 94 -7.51 -15.57 2.26
CA GLN A 94 -8.08 -15.83 0.95
C GLN A 94 -8.82 -14.61 0.39
N ARG A 95 -8.89 -14.53 -0.94
CA ARG A 95 -9.72 -13.54 -1.63
C ARG A 95 -11.20 -13.90 -1.47
N CYS A 96 -12.04 -12.90 -1.23
CA CYS A 96 -13.49 -13.06 -1.19
C CYS A 96 -14.05 -13.17 -2.61
N VAL A 97 -15.22 -13.81 -2.75
CA VAL A 97 -15.97 -13.83 -4.01
C VAL A 97 -16.54 -12.45 -4.35
N GLN A 98 -16.90 -11.68 -3.33
CA GLN A 98 -17.39 -10.31 -3.50
C GLN A 98 -16.25 -9.33 -3.81
N THR A 99 -16.57 -8.37 -4.65
CA THR A 99 -15.71 -7.23 -4.99
C THR A 99 -16.37 -5.93 -4.55
N GLU A 100 -15.58 -4.88 -4.39
CA GLU A 100 -16.07 -3.54 -4.08
C GLU A 100 -15.81 -2.59 -5.26
N PRO A 101 -16.82 -1.81 -5.69
CA PRO A 101 -16.61 -0.85 -6.75
C PRO A 101 -15.69 0.28 -6.27
N ILE A 102 -14.63 0.57 -7.03
CA ILE A 102 -13.82 1.77 -6.85
C ILE A 102 -13.95 2.62 -8.11
N HIS A 103 -14.50 3.82 -7.93
CA HIS A 103 -14.63 4.80 -9.01
C HIS A 103 -13.30 5.51 -9.25
N SER A 104 -13.03 5.81 -10.52
CA SER A 104 -11.95 6.74 -10.88
C SER A 104 -12.17 8.11 -10.24
N ALA A 105 -11.07 8.82 -10.02
CA ALA A 105 -11.02 10.14 -9.43
C ALA A 105 -9.96 11.00 -10.13
N ASP A 106 -9.91 12.30 -9.84
CA ASP A 106 -8.88 13.19 -10.38
C ASP A 106 -7.48 12.80 -9.86
N ILE A 107 -7.42 12.37 -8.60
CA ILE A 107 -6.23 11.83 -7.94
C ILE A 107 -6.47 10.36 -7.59
N VAL A 108 -5.63 9.45 -8.10
CA VAL A 108 -5.65 8.03 -7.73
C VAL A 108 -4.42 7.76 -6.86
N ILE A 109 -4.64 7.42 -5.59
CA ILE A 109 -3.59 7.02 -4.67
C ILE A 109 -3.50 5.49 -4.69
N VAL A 110 -2.30 4.94 -4.88
CA VAL A 110 -2.04 3.51 -4.76
C VAL A 110 -0.95 3.29 -3.72
N GLU A 111 -1.22 2.48 -2.69
CA GLU A 111 -0.25 2.25 -1.62
C GLU A 111 0.01 0.78 -1.31
N GLY A 112 1.27 0.47 -0.95
CA GLY A 112 1.67 -0.89 -0.65
C GLY A 112 3.16 -1.02 -0.35
N THR A 113 3.58 -2.12 0.25
CA THR A 113 5.00 -2.34 0.57
C THR A 113 5.86 -2.51 -0.70
N LEU A 114 5.27 -3.00 -1.78
CA LEU A 114 5.96 -3.47 -2.99
C LEU A 114 5.53 -2.70 -4.25
N VAL A 115 4.65 -1.70 -4.13
CA VAL A 115 4.18 -0.88 -5.28
C VAL A 115 5.34 -0.30 -6.10
N LEU A 116 6.42 0.16 -5.44
CA LEU A 116 7.60 0.68 -6.13
C LEU A 116 8.61 -0.39 -6.54
N GLU A 117 8.54 -1.60 -5.98
CA GLU A 117 9.38 -2.72 -6.42
C GLU A 117 8.90 -3.25 -7.77
N GLN A 118 7.60 -3.16 -8.03
CA GLN A 118 6.97 -3.63 -9.27
C GLN A 118 7.11 -2.64 -10.42
N SER A 119 8.12 -2.87 -11.27
CA SER A 119 8.41 -2.03 -12.44
C SER A 119 7.24 -1.92 -13.43
N ILE A 120 6.36 -2.92 -13.49
CA ILE A 120 5.15 -2.89 -14.33
C ILE A 120 4.16 -1.79 -13.94
N LEU A 121 4.21 -1.29 -12.70
CA LEU A 121 3.36 -0.21 -12.23
C LEU A 121 3.95 1.17 -12.55
N HIS A 122 5.29 1.29 -12.68
CA HIS A 122 5.96 2.59 -12.80
C HIS A 122 5.45 3.47 -13.94
N PRO A 123 5.12 2.96 -15.15
CA PRO A 123 4.58 3.79 -16.22
C PRO A 123 3.20 4.40 -15.91
N LEU A 124 2.51 3.86 -14.91
CA LEU A 124 1.19 4.34 -14.46
C LEU A 124 1.28 5.34 -13.31
N LEU A 125 2.46 5.56 -12.71
CA LEU A 125 2.67 6.42 -11.54
C LEU A 125 3.26 7.76 -11.97
N ASP A 126 2.54 8.86 -11.75
CA ASP A 126 3.04 10.22 -12.01
C ASP A 126 3.96 10.71 -10.88
N LEU A 127 3.67 10.29 -9.65
CA LEU A 127 4.49 10.57 -8.46
C LEU A 127 4.74 9.29 -7.67
N ARG A 128 6.02 8.98 -7.42
CA ARG A 128 6.46 7.83 -6.61
C ARG A 128 7.03 8.32 -5.28
N VAL A 129 6.35 7.99 -4.19
CA VAL A 129 6.69 8.38 -2.83
C VAL A 129 7.17 7.16 -2.06
N PHE A 130 8.31 7.27 -1.38
CA PHE A 130 8.76 6.24 -0.45
C PHE A 130 8.80 6.80 0.97
N VAL A 131 7.99 6.21 1.85
CA VAL A 131 7.93 6.55 3.28
C VAL A 131 8.94 5.69 4.03
N HIS A 132 10.05 6.31 4.42
CA HIS A 132 11.13 5.67 5.15
C HIS A 132 10.96 5.85 6.66
N ALA A 133 11.20 4.79 7.41
CA ALA A 133 11.30 4.83 8.86
C ALA A 133 12.23 3.72 9.32
N ASP A 134 13.00 4.01 10.38
CA ASP A 134 13.94 3.06 10.97
C ASP A 134 13.25 1.75 11.38
N GLU A 135 13.97 0.64 11.24
CA GLU A 135 13.46 -0.68 11.57
C GLU A 135 12.95 -0.78 13.01
N ALA A 136 13.68 -0.20 13.97
CA ALA A 136 13.29 -0.19 15.37
C ALA A 136 11.93 0.52 15.58
N LEU A 137 11.71 1.65 14.90
CA LEU A 137 10.45 2.38 14.95
C LEU A 137 9.32 1.57 14.32
N ARG A 138 9.57 0.97 13.14
CA ARG A 138 8.60 0.12 12.45
C ARG A 138 8.22 -1.10 13.29
N LEU A 139 9.19 -1.75 13.93
CA LEU A 139 8.97 -2.90 14.82
C LEU A 139 8.14 -2.50 16.05
N ALA A 140 8.47 -1.39 16.70
CA ALA A 140 7.71 -0.89 17.85
C ALA A 140 6.23 -0.66 17.48
N ARG A 141 5.97 0.08 16.40
CA ARG A 141 4.62 0.32 15.87
C ARG A 141 3.91 -0.96 15.43
N ARG A 142 4.65 -1.93 14.88
CA ARG A 142 4.12 -3.24 14.46
C ARG A 142 3.63 -4.04 15.66
N ILE A 143 4.42 -4.10 16.73
CA ILE A 143 4.06 -4.81 17.96
C ILE A 143 2.80 -4.20 18.56
N GLU A 144 2.77 -2.88 18.73
CA GLU A 144 1.61 -2.14 19.24
C GLU A 144 0.35 -2.45 18.44
N ARG A 145 0.39 -2.24 17.11
CA ARG A 145 -0.74 -2.53 16.21
C ARG A 145 -1.20 -3.99 16.27
N ASP A 146 -0.27 -4.94 16.24
CA ASP A 146 -0.61 -6.36 16.19
C ASP A 146 -1.19 -6.85 17.54
N VAL A 147 -0.75 -6.28 18.67
CA VAL A 147 -1.31 -6.58 20.00
C VAL A 147 -2.68 -5.94 20.16
N GLU A 148 -2.80 -4.64 19.90
CA GLU A 148 -4.02 -3.87 20.19
C GLU A 148 -5.16 -4.15 19.21
N HIS A 149 -4.86 -4.28 17.92
CA HIS A 149 -5.88 -4.35 16.87
C HIS A 149 -6.04 -5.75 16.26
N ARG A 150 -5.07 -6.65 16.45
CA ARG A 150 -5.09 -7.99 15.85
C ARG A 150 -5.08 -9.14 16.87
N GLY A 151 -5.05 -8.82 18.18
CA GLY A 151 -5.10 -9.82 19.25
C GLY A 151 -3.90 -10.77 19.28
N ARG A 152 -2.76 -10.37 18.71
CA ARG A 152 -1.53 -11.17 18.68
C ARG A 152 -0.72 -10.94 19.94
N THR A 153 0.12 -11.91 20.31
CA THR A 153 1.09 -11.70 21.40
C THR A 153 2.29 -10.90 20.89
N GLN A 154 2.93 -10.14 21.77
CA GLN A 154 4.17 -9.43 21.46
C GLN A 154 5.25 -10.40 20.93
N ALA A 155 5.39 -11.57 21.55
CA ALA A 155 6.36 -12.59 21.14
C ALA A 155 6.09 -13.08 19.70
N PHE A 156 4.82 -13.31 19.34
CA PHE A 156 4.44 -13.70 17.98
C PHE A 156 4.73 -12.59 16.97
N ALA A 157 4.34 -11.34 17.27
CA ALA A 157 4.58 -10.20 16.39
C ALA A 157 6.08 -10.00 16.13
N HIS A 158 6.91 -10.14 17.17
CA HIS A 158 8.36 -10.01 17.07
C HIS A 158 8.99 -11.16 16.27
N ALA A 159 8.58 -12.42 16.52
CA ALA A 159 9.05 -13.58 15.78
C ALA A 159 8.71 -13.46 14.29
N GLN A 160 7.45 -13.16 13.96
CA GLN A 160 7.01 -12.96 12.58
C GLN A 160 7.81 -11.85 11.89
N PHE A 161 8.06 -10.74 12.59
CA PHE A 161 8.84 -9.64 12.03
C PHE A 161 10.24 -10.08 11.59
N ASN A 162 10.95 -10.80 12.46
CA ASN A 162 12.32 -11.25 12.19
C ASN A 162 12.37 -12.38 11.14
N GLU A 163 11.39 -13.28 11.15
CA GLU A 163 11.39 -14.46 10.27
C GLU A 163 10.97 -14.13 8.83
N THR A 164 10.04 -13.20 8.65
CA THR A 164 9.43 -12.95 7.32
C THR A 164 9.52 -11.49 6.91
N VAL A 165 9.10 -10.55 7.76
CA VAL A 165 8.90 -9.16 7.34
C VAL A 165 10.22 -8.42 7.11
N ALA A 166 11.18 -8.52 8.03
CA ALA A 166 12.47 -7.85 7.89
C ALA A 166 13.30 -8.43 6.72
N PRO A 167 13.40 -9.76 6.54
CA PRO A 167 14.05 -10.33 5.36
C PRO A 167 13.42 -9.85 4.04
N MET A 168 12.09 -9.86 3.93
CA MET A 168 11.41 -9.41 2.70
C MET A 168 11.52 -7.90 2.50
N HIS A 169 11.50 -7.11 3.59
CA HIS A 169 11.75 -5.68 3.51
C HIS A 169 13.14 -5.39 2.94
N ASN A 170 14.18 -6.04 3.47
CA ASN A 170 15.55 -5.82 3.02
C ASN A 170 15.80 -6.32 1.59
N ALA A 171 15.12 -7.40 1.18
CA ALA A 171 15.27 -7.99 -0.15
C ALA A 171 14.51 -7.23 -1.24
N PHE A 172 13.31 -6.71 -0.95
CA PHE A 172 12.39 -6.20 -1.98
C PHE A 172 11.94 -4.75 -1.73
N VAL A 173 11.56 -4.42 -0.49
CA VAL A 173 10.97 -3.12 -0.19
C VAL A 173 12.03 -2.01 -0.14
N GLU A 174 13.08 -2.13 0.66
CA GLU A 174 14.10 -1.08 0.81
C GLU A 174 14.83 -0.79 -0.51
N PRO A 175 15.22 -1.78 -1.35
CA PRO A 175 15.80 -1.49 -2.66
C PRO A 175 14.90 -0.65 -3.56
N SER A 176 13.58 -0.83 -3.47
CA SER A 176 12.60 -0.07 -4.28
C SER A 176 12.58 1.44 -4.01
N ARG A 177 13.17 1.87 -2.87
CA ARG A 177 13.42 3.28 -2.55
C ARG A 177 14.15 4.01 -3.68
N ALA A 178 15.03 3.34 -4.43
CA ALA A 178 15.76 3.91 -5.56
C ALA A 178 14.85 4.36 -6.71
N HIS A 179 13.60 3.90 -6.76
CA HIS A 179 12.62 4.27 -7.77
C HIS A 179 11.72 5.44 -7.36
N ALA A 180 11.86 5.94 -6.12
CA ALA A 180 11.05 7.05 -5.63
C ALA A 180 11.48 8.38 -6.27
N ASN A 181 10.50 9.22 -6.57
CA ASN A 181 10.74 10.63 -6.90
C ASN A 181 11.03 11.44 -5.63
N ILE A 182 10.35 11.12 -4.52
CA ILE A 182 10.52 11.79 -3.22
C ILE A 182 10.58 10.79 -2.06
N LEU A 183 11.32 11.16 -1.02
CA LEU A 183 11.44 10.40 0.21
C LEU A 183 10.76 11.17 1.33
N ILE A 184 9.88 10.48 2.06
CA ILE A 184 9.16 11.04 3.20
C ILE A 184 9.65 10.35 4.46
N ASP A 185 9.95 11.14 5.49
CA ASP A 185 10.32 10.64 6.80
C ASP A 185 9.06 10.25 7.60
N GLY A 186 8.84 8.96 7.73
CA GLY A 186 7.71 8.37 8.46
C GLY A 186 7.80 8.50 9.99
N SER A 187 8.86 9.10 10.53
CA SER A 187 8.92 9.49 11.94
C SER A 187 8.27 10.84 12.23
N LYS A 188 8.09 11.69 11.20
CA LYS A 188 7.45 13.01 11.32
C LYS A 188 5.93 12.90 11.51
N PRO A 189 5.28 13.95 12.05
CA PRO A 189 3.83 14.06 12.05
C PRO A 189 3.24 13.95 10.63
N THR A 190 2.07 13.31 10.52
CA THR A 190 1.40 13.05 9.24
C THR A 190 1.11 14.34 8.47
N GLU A 191 0.80 15.43 9.15
CA GLU A 191 0.51 16.74 8.55
C GLU A 191 1.72 17.30 7.80
N GLN A 192 2.92 17.18 8.39
CA GLN A 192 4.15 17.62 7.75
C GLN A 192 4.49 16.75 6.54
N ALA A 193 4.35 15.42 6.68
CA ALA A 193 4.54 14.50 5.57
C ALA A 193 3.55 14.75 4.41
N LEU A 194 2.31 15.09 4.74
CA LEU A 194 1.28 15.46 3.77
C LEU A 194 1.63 16.75 3.04
N GLU A 195 2.03 17.80 3.76
CA GLU A 195 2.48 19.07 3.18
C GLU A 195 3.65 18.88 2.21
N GLU A 196 4.61 18.03 2.56
CA GLU A 196 5.74 17.68 1.69
C GLU A 196 5.24 17.01 0.39
N VAL A 197 4.36 16.01 0.47
CA VAL A 197 3.82 15.33 -0.74
C VAL A 197 3.03 16.29 -1.63
N LEU A 198 2.22 17.18 -1.04
CA LEU A 198 1.36 18.11 -1.78
C LEU A 198 2.17 19.11 -2.64
N GLN A 199 3.42 19.41 -2.29
CA GLN A 199 4.29 20.27 -3.10
C GLN A 199 4.65 19.65 -4.46
N HIS A 200 4.49 18.34 -4.61
CA HIS A 200 4.83 17.59 -5.81
C HIS A 200 3.61 17.20 -6.65
N ILE A 201 2.39 17.47 -6.19
CA ILE A 201 1.17 17.22 -6.96
C ILE A 201 0.77 18.53 -7.64
N PRO A 202 0.60 18.56 -8.96
CA PRO A 202 0.19 19.76 -9.66
C PRO A 202 -1.19 20.23 -9.15
N PRO A 203 -1.44 21.54 -9.15
CA PRO A 203 -2.78 22.04 -8.86
C PRO A 203 -3.78 21.41 -9.86
N PRO A 204 -5.03 21.14 -9.43
CA PRO A 204 -6.06 20.67 -10.34
C PRO A 204 -6.16 21.62 -11.53
N LEU A 205 -6.18 21.06 -12.74
CA LEU A 205 -6.42 21.85 -13.94
C LEU A 205 -7.82 22.46 -13.80
N GLN A 206 -7.90 23.80 -13.77
CA GLN A 206 -9.15 24.55 -13.82
C GLN A 206 -9.82 24.42 -15.18
#